data_AF-A0A932X2P6-F1
#
_entry.id   AF-A0A932X2P6-F1
#
_cell.length_a   1.000
_cell.length_b   1.000
_cell.length_c   1.000
_cell.angle_alpha   90.00
_cell.angle_beta   90.00
_cell.angle_gamma   90.00
#
_symmetry.space_group_name_H-M   'P 1'
#
loop_
_entity.id
_entity.type
_entity.pdbx_description
1 polymer ?
#
loop_
_entity_poly.entity_id
_entity_poly.type
_entity_poly.pdbx_seq_one_letter_code
_entity_poly.pdbx_strand_id
1 'polypeptide(L)'
;MAVITVPVTEEGIVISGETAQALGCRTGSLAEVEIRVLPSAEEIQDRALYYIVHHLGDAVYVGDPIWLSDAWKLPLKVKGLEGVFGHLILSPRGEVIEARSTSRMELREAIRAARANLPPAR
;
A
#
# COMPACT_ATOMS: atom_id res chain seq x y z
N MET A 1 18.98 -1.35 -14.57
CA MET A 1 18.66 -2.61 -13.89
C MET A 1 17.15 -2.69 -13.80
N ALA A 2 16.55 -3.74 -14.35
CA ALA A 2 15.10 -3.93 -14.27
C ALA A 2 14.74 -4.67 -12.98
N VAL A 3 13.64 -4.27 -12.35
CA VAL A 3 13.18 -4.83 -11.07
C VAL A 3 11.75 -5.30 -11.25
N ILE A 4 11.46 -6.51 -10.78
CA ILE A 4 10.10 -7.04 -10.69
C ILE A 4 9.80 -7.36 -9.23
N THR A 5 8.55 -7.22 -8.84
CA THR A 5 8.08 -7.70 -7.53
C THR A 5 7.14 -8.87 -7.79
N VAL A 6 7.41 -9.99 -7.15
CA VAL A 6 6.65 -11.22 -7.28
C VAL A 6 6.35 -11.77 -5.88
N PRO A 7 5.16 -12.35 -5.66
CA PRO A 7 4.85 -13.00 -4.40
C PRO A 7 5.74 -14.22 -4.18
N VAL A 8 6.04 -14.51 -2.92
CA VAL A 8 6.62 -15.80 -2.52
C VAL A 8 5.45 -16.73 -2.21
N THR A 9 5.38 -17.87 -2.90
CA THR A 9 4.37 -18.91 -2.66
C THR A 9 5.02 -20.14 -2.05
N GLU A 10 4.21 -21.14 -1.70
CA GLU A 10 4.72 -22.45 -1.25
C GLU A 10 5.59 -23.15 -2.32
N GLU A 11 5.36 -22.83 -3.59
CA GLU A 11 6.16 -23.31 -4.73
C GLU A 11 7.46 -22.50 -4.93
N GLY A 12 7.65 -21.43 -4.15
CA GLY A 12 8.80 -20.54 -4.18
C GLY A 12 8.53 -19.23 -4.94
N ILE A 13 9.59 -18.70 -5.57
CA ILE A 13 9.53 -17.47 -6.38
C ILE A 13 9.37 -17.88 -7.85
N VAL A 14 8.20 -17.60 -8.42
CA VAL A 14 7.89 -17.93 -9.82
C VAL A 14 7.89 -16.67 -10.68
N ILE A 15 8.77 -16.64 -11.69
CA ILE A 15 8.82 -15.57 -12.69
C ILE A 15 8.26 -16.15 -14.00
N SER A 16 7.20 -15.54 -14.53
CA SER A 16 6.60 -16.02 -15.78
C SER A 16 7.57 -15.84 -16.96
N GLY A 17 7.44 -16.69 -17.98
CA GLY A 17 8.25 -16.57 -19.20
C GLY A 17 8.08 -15.22 -19.89
N GLU A 18 6.87 -14.65 -19.89
CA GLU A 18 6.58 -13.30 -20.40
C GLU A 18 7.35 -12.23 -19.63
N THR A 19 7.35 -12.28 -18.30
CA THR A 19 8.12 -11.36 -17.46
C THR A 19 9.62 -11.51 -17.70
N ALA A 20 10.14 -12.74 -17.77
CA ALA A 20 11.55 -12.97 -18.06
C ALA A 20 11.97 -12.42 -19.44
N GLN A 21 11.13 -12.60 -20.48
CA GLN A 21 11.38 -12.04 -21.81
C GLN A 21 11.32 -10.51 -21.80
N ALA A 22 10.39 -9.91 -21.06
CA ALA A 22 10.31 -8.46 -20.87
C ALA A 22 11.57 -7.88 -20.19
N LEU A 23 12.24 -8.68 -19.35
CA LEU A 23 13.54 -8.35 -18.75
C LEU A 23 14.73 -8.57 -19.71
N GLY A 24 14.49 -9.06 -20.92
CA GLY A 24 15.50 -9.34 -21.93
C GLY A 24 16.14 -10.73 -21.84
N CYS A 25 15.63 -11.61 -20.97
CA CYS A 25 16.10 -13.00 -20.91
C CYS A 25 15.66 -13.77 -22.16
N ARG A 26 16.55 -14.64 -22.65
CA ARG A 26 16.29 -15.51 -23.81
C ARG A 26 16.47 -16.97 -23.40
N THR A 27 15.72 -17.87 -24.04
CA THR A 27 15.86 -19.32 -23.83
C THR A 27 17.29 -19.76 -24.11
N GLY A 28 17.89 -20.49 -23.16
CA GLY A 28 19.28 -20.96 -23.24
C GLY A 28 20.33 -19.98 -22.72
N SER A 29 19.97 -18.74 -22.41
CA SER A 29 20.87 -17.80 -21.73
C SER A 29 20.95 -18.09 -20.24
N LEU A 30 22.11 -17.78 -19.64
CA LEU A 30 22.24 -17.65 -18.19
C LEU A 30 21.80 -16.25 -17.78
N ALA A 31 21.07 -16.14 -16.67
CA ALA A 31 20.70 -14.88 -16.06
C ALA A 31 21.18 -14.87 -14.60
N GLU A 32 21.73 -13.75 -14.17
CA GLU A 32 22.02 -13.49 -12.76
C GLU A 32 20.81 -12.81 -12.13
N VAL A 33 20.41 -13.25 -10.94
CA VAL A 33 19.23 -12.73 -10.23
C VAL A 33 19.65 -12.31 -8.83
N GLU A 34 19.37 -11.06 -8.48
CA GLU A 34 19.49 -10.57 -7.11
C GLU A 34 18.12 -10.62 -6.42
N ILE A 35 18.01 -11.36 -5.32
CA ILE A 35 16.77 -11.49 -4.56
C ILE A 35 16.82 -10.55 -3.36
N ARG A 36 15.77 -9.74 -3.18
CA ARG A 36 15.60 -8.88 -2.01
C ARG A 36 14.23 -9.14 -1.40
N VAL A 37 14.22 -9.49 -0.11
CA VAL A 37 12.98 -9.66 0.65
C VAL A 37 12.39 -8.29 0.95
N LEU A 38 11.14 -8.09 0.56
CA LEU A 38 10.38 -6.88 0.89
C LEU A 38 9.73 -7.00 2.27
N PRO A 39 9.39 -5.87 2.92
CA PRO A 39 8.69 -5.90 4.20
C PRO A 39 7.37 -6.68 4.13
N SER A 40 7.02 -7.33 5.23
CA SER A 40 5.74 -8.01 5.37
C SER A 40 4.57 -7.02 5.41
N ALA A 41 3.35 -7.51 5.17
CA ALA A 41 2.16 -6.67 5.31
C ALA A 41 2.04 -6.07 6.73
N GLU A 42 2.38 -6.84 7.77
CA GLU A 42 2.40 -6.36 9.15
C GLU A 42 3.40 -5.22 9.34
N GLU A 43 4.63 -5.37 8.85
CA GLU A 43 5.65 -4.31 8.92
C GLU A 43 5.23 -3.04 8.15
N ILE A 44 4.52 -3.21 7.02
CA ILE A 44 3.96 -2.09 6.25
C ILE A 44 2.86 -1.38 7.03
N GLN A 45 1.99 -2.14 7.70
CA GLN A 45 0.93 -1.59 8.53
C GLN A 45 1.50 -0.81 9.71
N ASP A 46 2.52 -1.32 10.38
CA ASP A 46 3.20 -0.63 11.49
C ASP A 46 3.82 0.71 11.06
N ARG A 47 4.50 0.72 9.91
CA ARG A 47 5.07 1.96 9.34
C ARG A 47 3.98 2.97 8.99
N ALA A 48 2.87 2.50 8.42
CA ALA A 48 1.74 3.36 8.11
C ALA A 48 1.09 3.94 9.39
N LEU A 49 0.93 3.13 10.45
CA LEU A 49 0.41 3.58 11.74
C LEU A 49 1.29 4.68 12.34
N TYR A 50 2.63 4.50 12.31
CA TYR A 50 3.56 5.52 12.78
C TYR A 50 3.36 6.85 12.05
N TYR A 51 3.28 6.82 10.71
CA TYR A 51 3.03 8.01 9.90
C TYR A 51 1.68 8.68 10.26
N ILE A 52 0.59 7.91 10.37
CA ILE A 52 -0.74 8.44 10.64
C ILE A 52 -0.78 9.20 11.97
N VAL A 53 -0.20 8.63 13.02
CA VAL A 53 -0.15 9.26 14.35
C VAL A 53 0.54 10.63 14.30
N HIS A 54 1.59 10.77 13.50
CA HIS A 54 2.40 11.99 13.43
C HIS A 54 1.82 13.05 12.46
N HIS A 55 1.11 12.63 11.41
CA HIS A 55 0.73 13.52 10.31
C HIS A 55 -0.79 13.74 10.18
N LEU A 56 -1.61 12.75 10.48
CA LEU A 56 -3.05 12.79 10.23
C LEU A 56 -3.86 12.96 11.53
N GLY A 57 -3.43 12.29 12.60
CA GLY A 57 -4.03 12.35 13.94
C GLY A 57 -4.44 10.98 14.47
N ASP A 58 -4.74 10.92 15.77
CA ASP A 58 -5.05 9.72 16.55
C ASP A 58 -6.41 9.07 16.25
N ALA A 59 -7.34 9.84 15.67
CA ALA A 59 -8.66 9.34 15.27
C ALA A 59 -8.64 8.55 13.94
N VAL A 60 -7.52 8.54 13.23
CA VAL A 60 -7.35 7.91 11.91
C VAL A 60 -6.57 6.61 12.07
N TYR A 61 -6.95 5.58 11.33
CA TYR A 61 -6.24 4.30 11.31
C TYR A 61 -6.23 3.70 9.90
N VAL A 62 -5.34 2.73 9.66
CA VAL A 62 -5.26 1.99 8.38
C VAL A 62 -5.93 0.63 8.49
N GLY A 63 -6.58 0.21 7.41
CA GLY A 63 -6.95 -1.19 7.20
C GLY A 63 -5.80 -1.99 6.61
N ASP A 64 -6.13 -3.22 6.18
CA ASP A 64 -5.15 -4.18 5.69
C ASP A 64 -4.42 -3.67 4.44
N PRO A 65 -3.09 -3.86 4.35
CA PRO A 65 -2.32 -3.49 3.17
C PRO A 65 -2.66 -4.35 1.97
N ILE A 66 -2.79 -3.70 0.81
CA ILE A 66 -3.05 -4.35 -0.47
C ILE A 66 -1.86 -4.05 -1.37
N TRP A 67 -1.21 -5.09 -1.87
CA TRP A 67 -0.17 -4.94 -2.90
C TRP A 67 -0.82 -4.53 -4.22
N LEU A 68 -0.46 -3.35 -4.70
CA LEU A 68 -0.62 -2.94 -6.09
C LEU A 68 0.69 -3.23 -6.81
N SER A 69 0.64 -3.43 -8.12
CA SER A 69 1.76 -3.78 -9.00
C SER A 69 3.16 -3.26 -8.59
N ASP A 70 3.23 -2.02 -8.08
CA ASP A 70 4.46 -1.31 -7.72
C ASP A 70 4.45 -0.70 -6.30
N ALA A 71 3.41 -0.90 -5.49
CA ALA A 71 3.20 -0.14 -4.25
C ALA A 71 2.23 -0.82 -3.29
N TRP A 72 2.34 -0.50 -2.00
CA TRP A 72 1.33 -0.87 -1.01
C TRP A 72 0.25 0.20 -0.94
N LYS A 73 -1.02 -0.21 -0.93
CA LYS A 73 -2.18 0.65 -0.69
C LYS A 73 -2.86 0.25 0.60
N LEU A 74 -3.00 1.20 1.52
CA LEU A 74 -3.71 1.00 2.79
C LEU A 74 -4.93 1.92 2.84
N PRO A 75 -6.15 1.39 3.05
CA PRO A 75 -7.34 2.23 3.18
C PRO A 75 -7.31 2.98 4.53
N LEU A 76 -7.56 4.29 4.49
CA LEU A 76 -7.70 5.14 5.67
C LEU A 76 -9.13 5.07 6.19
N LYS A 77 -9.26 4.80 7.48
CA LYS A 77 -10.52 4.70 8.21
C LYS A 77 -10.49 5.66 9.41
N VAL A 78 -11.68 6.00 9.91
CA VAL A 78 -11.83 6.99 10.99
C VAL A 78 -12.66 6.39 12.11
N LYS A 79 -12.19 6.56 13.35
CA LYS A 79 -12.87 6.00 14.52
C LYS A 79 -14.29 6.55 14.63
N GLY A 80 -15.27 5.65 14.78
CA GLY A 80 -16.68 6.00 14.90
C GLY A 80 -17.39 6.38 13.60
N LEU A 81 -16.72 6.23 12.45
CA LEU A 81 -17.35 6.36 11.14
C LEU A 81 -17.15 5.06 10.34
N GLU A 82 -18.21 4.60 9.68
CA GLU A 82 -18.10 3.47 8.76
C GLU A 82 -17.61 3.94 7.38
N GLY A 83 -16.81 3.09 6.73
CA GLY A 83 -16.30 3.32 5.39
C GLY A 83 -14.81 3.69 5.32
N VAL A 84 -14.37 3.96 4.10
CA VAL A 84 -13.00 4.35 3.75
C VAL A 84 -13.01 5.82 3.33
N PHE A 85 -12.13 6.61 3.94
CA PHE A 85 -12.10 8.08 3.80
C PHE A 85 -10.92 8.58 2.98
N GLY A 86 -10.06 7.67 2.55
CA GLY A 86 -8.84 7.96 1.83
C GLY A 86 -7.95 6.74 1.77
N HIS A 87 -6.74 6.91 1.26
CA HIS A 87 -5.76 5.84 1.17
C HIS A 87 -4.37 6.39 1.42
N LEU A 88 -3.52 5.57 2.03
CA LEU A 88 -2.09 5.80 2.13
C LEU A 88 -1.41 4.88 1.11
N ILE A 89 -0.55 5.45 0.28
CA ILE A 89 0.23 4.71 -0.72
C ILE A 89 1.68 4.70 -0.28
N LEU A 90 2.25 3.51 -0.10
CA LEU A 90 3.64 3.32 0.30
C LEU A 90 4.41 2.66 -0.84
N SER A 91 5.69 3.01 -0.96
CA SER A 91 6.63 2.33 -1.86
C SER A 91 6.76 0.85 -1.49
N PRO A 92 7.39 0.01 -2.34
CA PRO A 92 7.69 -1.38 -2.01
C PRO A 92 8.42 -1.56 -0.68
N ARG A 93 9.15 -0.52 -0.24
CA ARG A 93 9.93 -0.50 1.01
C ARG A 93 9.19 0.15 2.17
N GLY A 94 7.93 0.51 2.03
CA GLY A 94 7.13 1.08 3.11
C GLY A 94 7.35 2.58 3.36
N GLU A 95 7.91 3.32 2.39
CA GLU A 95 8.01 4.78 2.47
C GLU A 95 6.72 5.40 1.93
N VAL A 96 6.14 6.38 2.62
CA VAL A 96 4.92 7.02 2.16
C VAL A 96 5.18 7.84 0.90
N ILE A 97 4.39 7.59 -0.15
CA ILE A 97 4.39 8.36 -1.38
C ILE A 97 3.29 9.41 -1.26
N GLU A 98 3.62 10.58 -0.71
CA GLU A 98 2.65 11.64 -0.40
C GLU A 98 1.83 12.06 -1.62
N ALA A 99 2.46 12.19 -2.79
CA ALA A 99 1.80 12.62 -4.03
C ALA A 99 0.72 11.63 -4.54
N ARG A 100 0.74 10.37 -4.08
CA ARG A 100 -0.26 9.34 -4.41
C ARG A 100 -1.23 9.09 -3.24
N SER A 101 -0.97 9.67 -2.08
CA SER A 101 -1.71 9.45 -0.84
C SER A 101 -2.75 10.53 -0.61
N THR A 102 -3.80 10.21 0.14
CA THR A 102 -4.79 11.20 0.58
C THR A 102 -4.15 12.18 1.54
N SER A 103 -4.25 13.46 1.23
CA SER A 103 -3.79 14.55 2.06
C SER A 103 -4.68 14.74 3.30
N ARG A 104 -4.14 15.42 4.32
CA ARG A 104 -4.90 15.75 5.53
C ARG A 104 -6.12 16.62 5.24
N MET A 105 -6.05 17.48 4.23
CA MET A 105 -7.15 18.35 3.83
C MET A 105 -8.30 17.56 3.20
N GLU A 106 -7.99 16.72 2.22
CA GLU A 106 -8.97 15.83 1.58
C GLU A 106 -9.63 14.91 2.60
N LEU A 107 -8.84 14.36 3.54
CA LEU A 107 -9.37 13.51 4.61
C LEU A 107 -10.37 14.28 5.49
N ARG A 108 -10.07 15.53 5.86
CA ARG A 108 -10.99 16.37 6.65
C ARG A 108 -12.29 16.66 5.89
N GLU A 109 -12.20 16.94 4.59
CA GLU A 109 -13.36 17.16 3.74
C GLU A 109 -14.25 15.91 3.64
N ALA A 110 -13.63 14.74 3.42
CA ALA A 110 -14.34 13.46 3.39
C ALA A 110 -15.06 13.16 4.70
N ILE A 111 -14.40 13.40 5.85
CA ILE A 111 -15.01 13.24 7.18
C ILE A 111 -16.18 14.21 7.38
N ARG A 112 -16.01 15.48 6.99
CA ARG A 112 -17.07 16.50 7.11
C ARG A 112 -18.29 16.12 6.28
N ALA A 113 -18.07 15.69 5.03
CA ALA A 113 -19.14 15.26 4.13
C ALA A 113 -19.91 14.05 4.70
N ALA A 114 -19.20 13.04 5.20
CA ALA A 114 -19.85 11.87 5.79
C ALA A 114 -20.66 12.21 7.04
N ARG A 115 -20.14 13.09 7.92
CA ARG A 115 -20.87 13.53 9.12
C ARG A 115 -22.14 14.32 8.78
N ALA A 116 -22.13 15.12 7.72
CA ALA A 116 -23.31 15.84 7.27
C ALA A 116 -24.44 14.91 6.78
N ASN A 117 -24.09 13.69 6.36
CA ASN A 117 -25.04 12.68 5.89
C ASN A 117 -25.50 11.71 7.00
N LEU A 118 -25.01 11.86 8.24
CA LEU A 118 -25.49 11.03 9.35
C LEU A 118 -26.86 11.52 9.81
N PRO A 119 -27.84 10.62 10.02
CA PRO A 119 -29.13 11.00 10.59
C PRO A 119 -28.94 11.58 12.00
N PRO A 120 -29.76 12.56 12.42
CA PRO A 120 -29.66 13.15 13.75
C PRO A 120 -29.79 12.06 14.81
N ALA A 121 -28.88 12.08 15.80
CA ALA A 121 -28.93 11.17 16.94
C ALA A 121 -30.28 11.33 17.65
N ARG A 122 -31.02 10.22 17.77
CA ARG A 122 -32.28 10.14 18.52
C ARG A 122 -32.02 10.09 20.02
#